data_AF-A0A537FJE4-F1
#
_entry.id   AF-A0A537FJE4-F1
#
_cell.length_a   1.000
_cell.length_b   1.000
_cell.length_c   1.000
_cell.angle_alpha   90.00
_cell.angle_beta   90.00
_cell.angle_gamma   90.00
#
_symmetry.space_group_name_H-M   'P 1'
#
loop_
_entity.id
_entity.type
_entity.pdbx_description
1 polymer ?
#
loop_
_entity_poly.entity_id
_entity_poly.type
_entity_poly.pdbx_seq_one_letter_code
_entity_poly.pdbx_strand_id
1 'polypeptide(L)'
;MTLPVPVYTNTYENQAPCRLDMIDTSWHEGLRNIPGFSLPVLSSAGLESRAGSIAERVVKAHRFLSKTLEFEPPSALLVLSIADWPSRSGTQVYGMPHFRAGNLVVAGQPADFWQGFVSMIREESADSLKRAEEVYRGPNGGIDFSPFSICWGFMN
;
A
#
# COMPACT_ATOMS: atom_id res chain seq x y z
N MET A 1 7.23 21.81 44.26
CA MET A 1 8.06 20.79 43.59
C MET A 1 7.34 20.38 42.32
N THR A 2 7.72 20.96 41.20
CA THR A 2 7.15 20.70 39.87
C THR A 2 8.11 19.78 39.12
N LEU A 3 7.66 18.57 38.78
CA LEU A 3 8.42 17.64 37.95
C LEU A 3 8.45 18.16 36.50
N PRO A 4 9.58 18.06 35.77
CA PRO A 4 9.65 18.51 34.39
C PRO A 4 8.88 17.55 33.47
N VAL A 5 8.06 18.13 32.59
CA VAL A 5 7.36 17.41 31.51
C VAL A 5 8.41 17.03 30.45
N PRO A 6 8.49 15.77 29.99
CA PRO A 6 9.42 15.40 28.94
C PRO A 6 9.00 16.06 27.62
N VAL A 7 9.88 16.89 27.07
CA VAL A 7 9.76 17.42 25.72
C VAL A 7 9.94 16.24 24.77
N TYR A 8 8.84 15.76 24.19
CA TYR A 8 8.90 14.82 23.06
C TYR A 8 9.52 15.57 21.87
N THR A 9 10.81 15.37 21.65
CA THR A 9 11.46 15.80 20.40
C THR A 9 10.83 15.01 19.26
N ASN A 10 10.09 15.72 18.43
CA ASN A 10 9.44 15.20 17.25
C ASN A 10 10.51 14.69 16.25
N THR A 11 10.66 13.36 16.13
CA THR A 11 11.63 12.74 15.23
C THR A 11 11.29 12.89 13.73
N TYR A 12 10.22 13.61 13.38
CA TYR A 12 9.84 13.87 11.99
C TYR A 12 10.58 15.06 11.34
N GLU A 13 11.42 15.80 12.08
CA GLU A 13 12.10 17.02 11.57
C GLU A 13 13.36 16.79 10.72
N ASN A 14 13.83 15.54 10.55
CA ASN A 14 15.04 15.22 9.78
C ASN A 14 14.77 14.51 8.43
N GLN A 15 13.55 14.57 7.91
CA GLN A 15 13.27 14.08 6.56
C GLN A 15 13.36 15.24 5.57
N ALA A 16 14.22 15.10 4.57
CA ALA A 16 14.27 16.02 3.45
C ALA A 16 12.85 16.25 2.90
N PRO A 17 12.46 17.50 2.57
CA PRO A 17 11.12 17.78 2.08
C PRO A 17 10.85 16.89 0.86
N CYS A 18 9.76 16.12 0.91
CA CYS A 18 9.31 15.32 -0.22
C CYS A 18 9.16 16.26 -1.42
N ARG A 19 10.07 16.15 -2.38
CA ARG A 19 9.96 16.83 -3.67
C ARG A 19 8.79 16.20 -4.40
N LEU A 20 7.64 16.88 -4.38
CA LEU A 20 6.41 16.43 -5.04
C LEU A 20 6.56 16.31 -6.57
N ASP A 21 7.64 16.83 -7.13
CA ASP A 21 7.99 16.79 -8.55
C ASP A 21 8.88 15.59 -8.94
N MET A 22 9.34 14.76 -7.99
CA MET A 22 10.25 13.65 -8.30
C MET A 22 9.95 12.39 -7.48
N ILE A 23 10.04 11.23 -8.15
CA ILE A 23 9.94 9.93 -7.50
C ILE A 23 11.30 9.60 -6.87
N ASP A 24 11.32 9.28 -5.58
CA ASP A 24 12.49 8.72 -4.91
C ASP A 24 12.70 7.27 -5.40
N THR A 25 13.81 7.02 -6.09
CA THR A 25 14.13 5.71 -6.66
C THR A 25 15.04 4.86 -5.77
N SER A 26 15.41 5.33 -4.57
CA SER A 26 16.30 4.61 -3.65
C SER A 26 15.79 3.22 -3.24
N TRP A 27 14.47 3.00 -3.32
CA TRP A 27 13.83 1.71 -3.02
C TRP A 27 13.64 0.79 -4.24
N HIS A 28 14.04 1.22 -5.43
CA HIS A 28 13.74 0.51 -6.68
C HIS A 28 14.78 -0.56 -7.02
N GLU A 29 16.01 -0.43 -6.53
CA GLU A 29 17.12 -1.29 -6.92
C GLU A 29 16.84 -2.77 -6.61
N GLY A 30 17.00 -3.64 -7.62
CA GLY A 30 16.77 -5.08 -7.48
C GLY A 30 15.31 -5.52 -7.59
N LEU A 31 14.35 -4.59 -7.68
CA LEU A 31 12.96 -4.93 -8.01
C LEU A 31 12.81 -5.23 -9.51
N ARG A 32 11.81 -6.04 -9.84
CA ARG A 32 11.44 -6.41 -11.21
C ARG A 32 10.51 -5.35 -11.79
N ASN A 33 10.89 -4.80 -12.94
CA ASN A 33 10.04 -3.88 -13.68
C ASN A 33 8.92 -4.63 -14.41
N ILE A 34 7.68 -4.14 -14.28
CA ILE A 34 6.49 -4.67 -14.95
C ILE A 34 6.10 -3.69 -16.06
N PRO A 35 6.34 -4.02 -17.34
CA PRO A 35 6.07 -3.12 -18.45
C PRO A 35 4.56 -3.03 -18.76
N GLY A 36 4.19 -2.05 -19.59
CA GLY A 36 2.82 -1.94 -20.15
C GLY A 36 1.88 -0.99 -19.40
N PHE A 37 2.37 -0.27 -18.40
CA PHE A 37 1.59 0.69 -17.62
C PHE A 37 2.08 2.13 -17.84
N SER A 38 1.19 3.11 -17.61
CA SER A 38 1.50 4.54 -17.80
C SER A 38 2.35 5.15 -16.68
N LEU A 39 2.60 4.39 -15.61
CA LEU A 39 3.46 4.75 -14.50
C LEU A 39 4.45 3.59 -14.23
N PRO A 40 5.64 3.85 -13.66
CA PRO A 40 6.58 2.80 -13.31
C PRO A 40 5.97 1.80 -12.32
N VAL A 41 6.01 0.51 -12.66
CA VAL A 41 5.52 -0.57 -11.79
C VAL A 41 6.68 -1.51 -11.50
N LEU A 42 6.98 -1.68 -10.22
CA LEU A 42 8.08 -2.50 -9.74
C LEU A 42 7.56 -3.52 -8.74
N SER A 43 8.09 -4.74 -8.77
CA SER A 43 7.72 -5.79 -7.82
C SER A 43 8.92 -6.50 -7.23
N SER A 44 8.74 -7.07 -6.05
CA SER A 44 9.62 -8.14 -5.59
C SER A 44 9.57 -9.33 -6.57
N ALA A 45 10.63 -10.13 -6.57
CA ALA A 45 10.70 -11.32 -7.42
C ALA A 45 9.57 -12.30 -7.10
N GLY A 46 8.96 -12.89 -8.15
CA GLY A 46 7.87 -13.86 -8.02
C GLY A 46 6.48 -13.25 -7.81
N LEU A 47 6.36 -11.92 -7.77
CA LEU A 47 5.09 -11.20 -7.63
C LEU A 47 4.64 -10.50 -8.92
N GLU A 48 5.28 -10.76 -10.07
CA GLU A 48 5.11 -10.01 -11.31
C GLU A 48 3.67 -10.04 -11.81
N SER A 49 3.04 -11.23 -11.83
CA SER A 49 1.64 -11.40 -12.24
C SER A 49 0.68 -10.65 -11.32
N ARG A 50 0.92 -10.75 -10.00
CA ARG A 50 0.11 -10.05 -9.00
C ARG A 50 0.29 -8.54 -9.11
N ALA A 51 1.51 -8.07 -9.32
CA ALA A 51 1.83 -6.67 -9.51
C ALA A 51 1.12 -6.10 -10.75
N GLY A 52 1.06 -6.86 -11.85
CA GLY A 52 0.26 -6.49 -13.02
C GLY A 52 -1.22 -6.29 -12.70
N SER A 53 -1.84 -7.24 -11.98
CA SER A 53 -3.25 -7.10 -11.57
C SER A 53 -3.52 -5.90 -10.65
N ILE A 54 -2.58 -5.59 -9.75
CA ILE A 54 -2.67 -4.41 -8.88
C ILE A 54 -2.50 -3.13 -9.71
N ALA A 55 -1.52 -3.11 -10.62
CA ALA A 55 -1.21 -1.97 -11.49
C ALA A 55 -2.40 -1.56 -12.36
N GLU A 56 -3.18 -2.51 -12.90
CA GLU A 56 -4.39 -2.19 -13.66
C GLU A 56 -5.39 -1.35 -12.86
N ARG A 57 -5.53 -1.64 -11.56
CA ARG A 57 -6.44 -0.89 -10.67
C ARG A 57 -5.86 0.46 -10.32
N VAL A 58 -4.57 0.49 -9.97
CA VAL A 58 -3.84 1.71 -9.61
C VAL A 58 -3.83 2.69 -10.77
N VAL A 59 -3.55 2.26 -12.01
CA VAL A 59 -3.56 3.12 -13.20
C VAL A 59 -4.94 3.69 -13.49
N LYS A 60 -6.01 2.91 -13.28
CA LYS A 60 -7.39 3.42 -13.43
C LYS A 60 -7.69 4.50 -12.39
N ALA A 61 -7.33 4.25 -11.12
CA ALA A 61 -7.54 5.21 -10.04
C ALA A 61 -6.71 6.48 -10.24
N HIS A 62 -5.42 6.33 -10.56
CA HIS A 62 -4.51 7.44 -10.86
C HIS A 62 -5.05 8.28 -12.01
N ARG A 63 -5.43 7.69 -13.14
CA ARG A 63 -6.04 8.42 -14.26
C ARG A 63 -7.30 9.18 -13.86
N PHE A 64 -8.19 8.54 -13.11
CA PHE A 64 -9.44 9.16 -12.68
C PHE A 64 -9.18 10.37 -11.76
N LEU A 65 -8.31 10.21 -10.76
CA LEU A 65 -7.95 11.27 -9.82
C LEU A 65 -7.20 12.39 -10.51
N SER A 66 -6.23 12.08 -11.38
CA SER A 66 -5.47 13.09 -12.12
C SER A 66 -6.37 13.95 -13.01
N LYS A 67 -7.36 13.33 -13.66
CA LYS A 67 -8.35 14.07 -14.45
C LYS A 67 -9.26 14.93 -13.58
N THR A 68 -9.69 14.40 -12.44
CA THR A 68 -10.65 15.09 -11.55
C THR A 68 -10.03 16.28 -10.84
N LEU A 69 -8.75 16.15 -10.46
CA LEU A 69 -7.99 17.17 -9.74
C LEU A 69 -7.18 18.08 -10.65
N GLU A 70 -7.19 17.82 -11.98
CA GLU A 70 -6.37 18.51 -12.98
C GLU A 70 -4.87 18.55 -12.62
N PHE A 71 -4.42 17.50 -11.93
CA PHE A 71 -3.06 17.39 -11.41
C PHE A 71 -2.59 15.93 -11.49
N GLU A 72 -1.45 15.70 -12.13
CA GLU A 72 -0.87 14.36 -12.29
C GLU A 72 0.42 14.23 -11.46
N PRO A 73 0.37 13.59 -10.28
CA PRO A 73 1.56 13.45 -9.44
C PRO A 73 2.54 12.44 -10.05
N PRO A 74 3.86 12.72 -10.06
CA PRO A 74 4.89 11.73 -10.33
C PRO A 74 4.73 10.56 -9.36
N SER A 75 4.38 9.39 -9.90
CA SER A 75 4.02 8.22 -9.10
C SER A 75 4.67 6.96 -9.66
N ALA A 76 5.20 6.10 -8.79
CA ALA A 76 5.60 4.72 -9.07
C ALA A 76 4.84 3.77 -8.13
N LEU A 77 4.51 2.58 -8.61
CA LEU A 77 3.90 1.52 -7.82
C LEU A 77 4.95 0.49 -7.43
N LEU A 78 5.13 0.27 -6.13
CA LEU A 78 5.98 -0.78 -5.57
C LEU A 78 5.12 -1.88 -4.95
N VAL A 79 5.22 -3.09 -5.50
CA VAL A 79 4.51 -4.28 -4.99
C VAL A 79 5.50 -5.19 -4.28
N LEU A 80 5.49 -5.15 -2.95
CA LEU A 80 6.55 -5.73 -2.14
C LEU A 80 6.15 -7.05 -1.49
N SER A 81 7.10 -7.98 -1.45
CA SER A 81 7.04 -9.17 -0.62
C SER A 81 7.22 -8.83 0.86
N ILE A 82 6.83 -9.73 1.75
CA ILE A 82 7.11 -9.57 3.18
C ILE A 82 8.61 -9.44 3.50
N ALA A 83 9.47 -10.09 2.73
CA ALA A 83 10.92 -10.06 2.93
C ALA A 83 11.54 -8.71 2.52
N ASP A 84 11.01 -8.09 1.46
CA ASP A 84 11.48 -6.79 0.96
C ASP A 84 10.85 -5.59 1.68
N TRP A 85 9.76 -5.80 2.42
CA TRP A 85 9.01 -4.74 3.08
C TRP A 85 9.83 -3.90 4.08
N PRO A 86 10.61 -4.49 5.02
CA PRO A 86 11.28 -3.72 6.06
C PRO A 86 12.32 -2.73 5.52
N SER A 87 12.97 -3.07 4.40
CA SER A 87 14.02 -2.26 3.80
C SER A 87 13.50 -1.21 2.81
N ARG A 88 12.25 -1.34 2.33
CA ARG A 88 11.74 -0.57 1.18
C ARG A 88 10.38 0.11 1.39
N SER A 89 9.77 -0.02 2.56
CA SER A 89 8.47 0.62 2.84
C SER A 89 8.58 1.80 3.80
N GLY A 90 9.61 1.84 4.65
CA GLY A 90 9.68 2.82 5.74
C GLY A 90 8.56 2.68 6.79
N THR A 91 7.77 1.59 6.74
CA THR A 91 6.74 1.24 7.73
C THR A 91 6.99 -0.16 8.28
N GLN A 92 6.71 -0.38 9.56
CA GLN A 92 6.92 -1.70 10.18
C GLN A 92 5.75 -2.67 9.95
N VAL A 93 4.57 -2.17 9.56
CA VAL A 93 3.36 -2.98 9.41
C VAL A 93 3.22 -3.44 7.95
N TYR A 94 3.50 -4.72 7.70
CA TYR A 94 3.27 -5.32 6.38
C TYR A 94 1.79 -5.24 6.00
N GLY A 95 1.52 -4.84 4.76
CA GLY A 95 0.15 -4.81 4.22
C GLY A 95 -0.62 -3.53 4.40
N MET A 96 -0.07 -2.53 5.10
CA MET A 96 -0.64 -1.18 5.12
C MET A 96 -0.15 -0.40 3.89
N PRO A 97 -1.02 -0.14 2.89
CA PRO A 97 -0.62 0.64 1.74
C PRO A 97 -0.45 2.10 2.12
N HIS A 98 0.56 2.74 1.54
CA HIS A 98 0.91 4.13 1.82
C HIS A 98 1.62 4.75 0.63
N PHE A 99 1.63 6.08 0.59
CA PHE A 99 2.34 6.86 -0.40
C PHE A 99 3.50 7.62 0.26
N ARG A 100 4.70 7.55 -0.33
CA ARG A 100 5.85 8.32 0.16
C ARG A 100 6.79 8.70 -0.98
N ALA A 101 7.10 10.00 -1.07
CA ALA A 101 8.07 10.53 -2.03
C ALA A 101 7.87 10.00 -3.48
N GLY A 102 6.62 10.00 -3.95
CA GLY A 102 6.29 9.49 -5.30
C GLY A 102 6.10 7.98 -5.40
N ASN A 103 6.24 7.20 -4.32
CA ASN A 103 6.04 5.76 -4.33
C ASN A 103 4.75 5.37 -3.64
N LEU A 104 3.84 4.73 -4.37
CA LEU A 104 2.72 3.99 -3.83
C LEU A 104 3.20 2.57 -3.49
N VAL A 105 3.27 2.25 -2.20
CA VAL A 105 3.77 0.96 -1.71
C VAL A 105 2.59 0.09 -1.30
N VAL A 106 2.53 -1.13 -1.85
CA VAL A 106 1.45 -2.10 -1.62
C VAL A 106 2.04 -3.48 -1.37
N ALA A 107 1.39 -4.27 -0.51
CA ALA A 107 1.78 -5.66 -0.29
C ALA A 107 1.39 -6.54 -1.48
N GLY A 108 2.32 -7.36 -1.95
CA GLY A 108 2.05 -8.35 -3.00
C GLY A 108 1.35 -9.61 -2.49
N GLN A 109 1.38 -9.86 -1.18
CA GLN A 109 0.75 -11.02 -0.54
C GLN A 109 -0.30 -10.56 0.48
N PRO A 110 -1.29 -11.41 0.81
CA PRO A 110 -2.21 -11.12 1.91
C PRO A 110 -1.42 -10.86 3.18
N ALA A 111 -1.77 -9.79 3.90
CA ALA A 111 -1.12 -9.47 5.15
C ALA A 111 -1.96 -9.93 6.34
N ASP A 112 -1.29 -10.49 7.35
CA ASP A 112 -1.92 -10.96 8.59
C ASP A 112 -2.65 -9.83 9.33
N PHE A 113 -2.22 -8.58 9.15
CA PHE A 113 -2.92 -7.40 9.65
C PHE A 113 -4.41 -7.41 9.28
N TRP A 114 -4.75 -7.82 8.06
CA TRP A 114 -6.15 -7.87 7.59
C TRP A 114 -6.93 -9.07 8.16
N GLN A 115 -6.25 -10.12 8.62
CA GLN A 115 -6.90 -11.24 9.32
C GLN A 115 -7.48 -10.81 10.68
N GLY A 116 -6.86 -9.83 11.35
CA GLY A 116 -7.41 -9.23 12.57
C GLY A 116 -8.79 -8.61 12.36
N PHE A 117 -9.02 -7.96 11.21
CA PHE A 117 -10.33 -7.42 10.84
C PHE A 117 -11.34 -8.52 10.51
N VAL A 118 -10.92 -9.61 9.87
CA VAL A 118 -11.79 -10.78 9.64
C VAL A 118 -12.28 -11.36 10.98
N SER A 119 -11.40 -11.47 11.97
CA SER A 119 -11.75 -11.94 13.31
C SER A 119 -12.75 -11.01 14.00
N MET A 120 -12.57 -9.68 13.94
CA MET A 120 -13.55 -8.74 14.48
C MET A 120 -14.91 -8.83 13.79
N ILE A 121 -14.95 -8.91 12.45
CA ILE A 121 -16.21 -9.03 11.69
C ILE A 121 -16.95 -10.31 12.06
N ARG A 122 -16.21 -11.41 12.26
CA ARG A 122 -16.76 -12.71 12.69
C ARG A 122 -17.36 -12.62 14.10
N GLU A 123 -16.72 -11.89 15.00
CA GLU A 123 -17.19 -11.69 16.37
C GLU A 123 -18.40 -10.75 16.44
N GLU A 124 -18.50 -9.78 15.52
CA GLU A 124 -19.59 -8.81 15.47
C GLU A 124 -20.89 -9.42 14.92
N SER A 125 -20.88 -10.04 13.73
CA SER A 125 -22.04 -10.78 13.24
C SER A 125 -21.73 -11.78 12.12
N ALA A 126 -22.41 -12.93 12.15
CA ALA A 126 -22.33 -13.92 11.08
C ALA A 126 -22.84 -13.40 9.73
N ASP A 127 -23.80 -12.46 9.74
CA ASP A 127 -24.35 -11.85 8.52
C ASP A 127 -23.35 -10.88 7.86
N SER A 128 -22.60 -10.10 8.67
CA SER A 128 -21.52 -9.24 8.21
C SER A 128 -20.39 -10.06 7.58
N LEU A 129 -20.05 -11.20 8.20
CA LEU A 129 -19.05 -12.13 7.66
C LEU A 129 -19.50 -12.70 6.31
N LYS A 130 -20.76 -13.10 6.19
CA LYS A 130 -21.31 -13.67 4.96
C LYS A 130 -21.25 -12.68 3.79
N ARG A 131 -21.59 -11.40 4.03
CA ARG A 131 -21.46 -10.33 3.03
C ARG A 131 -20.00 -10.05 2.66
N ALA A 132 -19.10 -10.09 3.63
CA ALA A 132 -17.67 -9.93 3.36
C ALA A 132 -17.13 -11.08 2.50
N GLU A 133 -17.58 -12.32 2.73
CA GLU A 133 -17.25 -13.46 1.87
C GLU A 133 -17.80 -13.30 0.45
N GLU A 134 -19.01 -12.79 0.27
CA GLU A 134 -19.59 -12.58 -1.07
C GLU A 134 -18.74 -11.64 -1.95
N VAL A 135 -18.11 -10.63 -1.34
CA VAL A 135 -17.36 -9.59 -2.05
C VAL A 135 -15.85 -9.87 -2.10
N TYR A 136 -15.28 -10.43 -1.04
CA TYR A 136 -13.84 -10.57 -0.84
C TYR A 136 -13.36 -12.02 -0.75
N ARG A 137 -14.14 -13.01 -1.18
CA ARG A 137 -13.68 -14.40 -1.20
C ARG A 137 -12.43 -14.55 -2.06
N GLY A 138 -11.33 -14.93 -1.42
CA GLY A 138 -10.07 -15.26 -2.05
C GLY A 138 -10.08 -16.68 -2.66
N PRO A 139 -9.11 -17.00 -3.52
CA PRO A 139 -9.04 -18.28 -4.23
C PRO A 139 -8.90 -19.51 -3.32
N ASN A 140 -8.45 -19.32 -2.06
CA ASN A 140 -8.30 -20.39 -1.08
C ASN A 140 -9.54 -20.55 -0.16
N GLY A 141 -10.64 -19.85 -0.45
CA GLY A 141 -11.87 -19.88 0.35
C GLY A 141 -11.87 -18.97 1.58
N GLY A 142 -10.74 -18.37 1.95
CA GLY A 142 -10.66 -17.32 2.97
C GLY A 142 -11.01 -15.93 2.42
N ILE A 143 -11.26 -14.96 3.31
CA ILE A 143 -11.47 -13.56 2.93
C ILE A 143 -10.11 -12.91 2.58
N ASP A 144 -10.00 -12.33 1.38
CA ASP A 144 -8.87 -11.57 0.89
C ASP A 144 -9.24 -10.09 0.74
N PHE A 145 -8.81 -9.27 1.71
CA PHE A 145 -9.02 -7.81 1.68
C PHE A 145 -8.03 -7.04 0.81
N SER A 146 -7.14 -7.72 0.07
CA SER A 146 -6.23 -7.05 -0.86
C SER A 146 -6.92 -6.07 -1.84
N PRO A 147 -8.15 -6.30 -2.35
CA PRO A 147 -8.84 -5.32 -3.18
C PRO A 147 -9.20 -4.03 -2.44
N PHE A 148 -9.52 -4.12 -1.15
CA PHE A 148 -9.87 -2.99 -0.30
C PHE A 148 -8.63 -2.18 0.09
N SER A 149 -7.53 -2.85 0.47
CA SER A 149 -6.30 -2.18 0.89
C SER A 149 -5.75 -1.28 -0.23
N ILE A 150 -5.80 -1.71 -1.48
CA ILE A 150 -5.37 -0.89 -2.63
C ILE A 150 -6.15 0.44 -2.72
N CYS A 151 -7.44 0.47 -2.38
CA CYS A 151 -8.23 1.70 -2.40
C CYS A 151 -7.95 2.62 -1.20
N TRP A 152 -7.64 2.06 -0.04
CA TRP A 152 -7.29 2.82 1.16
C TRP A 152 -6.00 3.64 0.99
N GLY A 153 -5.03 3.13 0.24
CA GLY A 153 -3.76 3.84 -0.04
C GLY A 153 -3.89 5.17 -0.80
N PHE A 154 -5.07 5.46 -1.38
CA PHE A 154 -5.36 6.74 -2.04
C PHE A 154 -6.13 7.73 -1.15
N MET A 155 -6.58 7.32 0.04
CA MET A 155 -7.40 8.14 0.94
C MET A 155 -6.63 8.73 2.14
N ASN A 156 -5.34 8.43 2.28
CA ASN A 156 -4.45 9.01 3.30
C ASN A 156 -3.35 9.86 2.68
#